data_AF-A0A4Q0LQK3-F1
#
_entry.id   AF-A0A4Q0LQK3-F1
#
_cell.length_a   1.000
_cell.length_b   1.000
_cell.length_c   1.000
_cell.angle_alpha   90.00
_cell.angle_beta   90.00
_cell.angle_gamma   90.00
#
_symmetry.space_group_name_H-M   'P 1'
#
loop_
_entity.id
_entity.type
_entity.pdbx_description
1 polymer ?
#
loop_
_entity_poly.entity_id
_entity_poly.type
_entity_poly.pdbx_seq_one_letter_code
_entity_poly.pdbx_strand_id
1 'polypeptide(L)' 'PIEVQVPRDRNGQFHQHTLPGYKQHSDILESMIIKLYSKGVTTREIADLIEKMYGSHYSPAQVSNISKQMIPK' A
#
# COMPACT_ATOMS: atom_id res chain seq x y z
N PRO A 1 4.24 11.88 7.48
CA PRO A 1 3.92 10.59 8.14
C PRO A 1 3.09 10.83 9.41
N ILE A 2 2.04 10.03 9.63
CA ILE A 2 1.24 10.09 10.87
C ILE A 2 1.75 8.98 11.79
N GLU A 3 2.27 9.35 12.96
CA GLU A 3 2.71 8.40 13.97
C GLU A 3 1.54 8.05 14.90
N VAL A 4 1.22 6.76 15.01
CA VAL A 4 0.14 6.26 15.87
C VAL A 4 0.74 5.29 16.88
N GLN A 5 0.55 5.57 18.16
CA GLN A 5 0.90 4.64 19.22
C GLN A 5 -0.23 3.63 19.40
N VAL A 6 -0.01 2.41 18.92
CA VAL A 6 -0.96 1.31 19.11
C VAL A 6 -0.61 0.60 20.42
N PRO A 7 -1.52 0.53 21.40
CA PRO A 7 -1.29 -0.22 22.63
C PRO A 7 -1.15 -1.71 22.32
N ARG A 8 -0.25 -2.39 23.03
CA ARG A 8 -0.06 -3.84 22.96
C ARG A 8 -0.20 -4.44 24.34
N ASP A 9 -0.88 -5.59 24.44
CA ASP A 9 -0.96 -6.34 25.69
C ASP A 9 0.30 -7.21 25.88
N ARG A 10 0.56 -7.61 27.12
CA ARG A 10 1.73 -8.44 27.45
C ARG A 10 1.67 -9.85 26.87
N ASN A 11 0.46 -10.38 26.65
CA ASN A 11 0.22 -11.74 26.16
C ASN A 11 0.01 -11.80 24.64
N GLY A 12 0.01 -10.66 23.94
CA GLY A 12 -0.24 -10.58 22.50
C GLY A 12 -1.66 -10.94 22.06
N GLN A 13 -2.62 -10.96 22.99
CA GLN A 13 -4.02 -11.29 22.73
C GLN A 13 -4.86 -10.08 22.27
N PHE A 14 -4.33 -8.86 22.34
CA PHE A 14 -5.04 -7.68 21.86
C PHE A 14 -5.11 -7.68 20.33
N HIS A 15 -6.35 -7.69 19.81
CA HIS A 15 -6.63 -7.59 18.39
C HIS A 15 -7.28 -6.23 18.09
N GLN A 16 -6.59 -5.40 17.31
CA GLN A 16 -7.13 -4.12 16.88
C GLN A 16 -8.20 -4.31 15.81
N HIS A 17 -9.41 -3.78 16.06
CA HIS A 17 -10.53 -3.86 15.12
C HIS A 17 -10.60 -2.66 14.15
N THR A 18 -10.15 -1.48 14.59
CA THR A 18 -10.32 -0.23 13.81
C THR A 18 -9.30 -0.08 12.68
N LEU A 19 -8.05 -0.48 12.92
CA LEU A 19 -7.02 -0.55 11.88
C LEU A 19 -6.55 -2.01 11.81
N PRO A 20 -6.54 -2.63 10.62
CA PRO A 20 -5.94 -3.94 10.48
C PRO A 20 -4.45 -3.87 10.81
N GLY A 21 -3.97 -4.84 11.59
CA GLY A 21 -2.55 -4.95 11.92
C GLY A 21 -1.70 -5.01 10.64
N TYR A 22 -0.58 -4.28 10.64
CA TYR A 22 0.39 -4.22 9.55
C TYR A 22 -0.08 -3.63 8.21
N LYS A 23 -1.34 -3.19 8.08
CA LYS A 23 -1.81 -2.54 6.85
C LYS A 23 -1.43 -1.06 6.88
N GLN A 24 -0.37 -0.70 6.17
CA GLN A 24 0.13 0.68 6.08
C GLN A 24 -0.39 1.46 4.86
N HIS A 25 -1.25 0.84 4.05
CA HIS A 25 -1.61 1.32 2.71
C HIS A 25 -3.13 1.55 2.55
N SER A 26 -3.50 2.51 1.71
CA SER A 26 -4.89 2.82 1.41
C SER A 26 -5.40 1.99 0.22
N ASP A 27 -6.57 1.37 0.38
CA ASP A 27 -7.18 0.52 -0.64
C ASP A 27 -7.43 1.26 -1.96
N ILE A 28 -7.63 2.59 -1.88
CA ILE A 28 -7.87 3.46 -3.03
C ILE A 28 -6.59 3.58 -3.89
N LEU A 29 -5.42 3.79 -3.28
CA LEU A 29 -4.16 3.94 -4.03
C LEU A 29 -3.78 2.64 -4.74
N GLU A 30 -3.98 1.49 -4.09
CA GLU A 30 -3.73 0.19 -4.71
C GLU A 30 -4.64 -0.06 -5.90
N SER A 31 -5.93 0.27 -5.79
CA SER A 31 -6.86 0.15 -6.90
C SER A 31 -6.45 1.01 -8.10
N MET A 32 -5.89 2.20 -7.84
CA MET A 32 -5.37 3.09 -8.87
C MET A 32 -4.09 2.53 -9.50
N ILE A 33 -3.15 2.03 -8.70
CA ILE A 33 -1.92 1.37 -9.17
C ILE A 33 -2.28 0.21 -10.11
N ILE A 34 -3.21 -0.64 -9.68
CA ILE A 34 -3.70 -1.78 -10.45
C ILE A 34 -4.29 -1.32 -11.79
N LYS A 35 -5.10 -0.26 -11.78
CA LYS A 35 -5.74 0.29 -12.98
C LYS A 35 -4.75 0.95 -13.94
N LEU A 36 -3.68 1.56 -13.44
CA LEU A 36 -2.62 2.14 -14.28
C LEU A 36 -1.76 1.03 -14.89
N TYR A 37 -1.41 0.02 -14.09
CA TYR A 37 -0.65 -1.13 -14.55
C TYR A 37 -1.42 -1.91 -15.64
N SER A 38 -2.73 -2.13 -15.45
CA SER A 38 -3.57 -2.81 -16.45
C SER A 38 -3.73 -2.04 -17.76
N LYS A 39 -3.56 -0.71 -17.72
CA LYS A 39 -3.51 0.16 -18.91
C LYS A 39 -2.14 0.18 -19.60
N GLY A 40 -1.15 -0.56 -19.10
CA GLY A 40 0.18 -0.64 -19.68
C GLY A 40 1.13 0.48 -19.25
N VAL A 41 0.79 1.25 -18.21
CA VAL A 41 1.71 2.24 -17.63
C VAL A 41 2.83 1.49 -16.88
N THR A 42 4.07 1.92 -17.06
CA THR A 42 5.21 1.25 -16.44
C THR A 42 5.24 1.47 -14.92
N THR A 43 5.80 0.52 -14.17
CA THR A 43 5.88 0.63 -12.71
C THR A 43 6.68 1.85 -12.22
N ARG A 44 7.63 2.33 -13.02
CA ARG A 44 8.40 3.55 -12.74
C ARG A 44 7.55 4.80 -12.91
N GLU A 45 6.83 4.92 -14.04
CA GLU A 45 5.92 6.06 -14.27
C GLU A 45 4.80 6.12 -13.23
N ILE A 46 4.28 4.96 -12.80
CA ILE A 46 3.29 4.89 -11.72
C ILE A 46 3.89 5.40 -10.41
N ALA A 47 5.11 4.98 -10.07
CA ALA A 47 5.79 5.44 -8.86
C ALA A 47 6.04 6.95 -8.89
N ASP A 48 6.55 7.49 -10.01
CA ASP A 48 6.80 8.92 -10.19
C ASP A 48 5.50 9.75 -10.11
N LEU A 49 4.40 9.24 -10.67
CA LEU A 49 3.10 9.90 -10.62
C LEU A 49 2.58 9.98 -9.17
N ILE A 50 2.63 8.86 -8.45
CA ILE A 50 2.21 8.80 -7.06
C ILE A 50 3.09 9.69 -6.18
N GLU A 51 4.40 9.71 -6.43
CA GLU A 51 5.33 10.56 -5.69
C GLU A 51 4.96 12.04 -5.83
N LYS A 52 4.60 12.47 -7.04
CA LYS A 52 4.16 13.86 -7.29
C LYS A 52 2.84 14.22 -6.62
N MET A 53 1.90 13.29 -6.52
CA MET A 53 0.56 13.57 -5.97
C MET A 53 0.47 13.39 -4.45
N TYR A 54 1.19 12.42 -3.89
CA TYR A 54 1.04 11.97 -2.49
C TYR A 54 2.37 11.93 -1.72
N GLY A 55 3.46 12.44 -2.30
CA GLY A 55 4.81 12.32 -1.76
C GLY A 55 5.36 10.90 -1.89
N SER A 56 6.55 10.66 -1.31
CA SER A 56 7.28 9.39 -1.42
C SER A 56 6.58 8.24 -0.65
N HIS A 57 5.45 7.77 -1.17
CA HIS A 57 4.63 6.71 -0.58
C HIS A 57 4.96 5.32 -1.11
N TYR A 58 5.33 5.20 -2.39
CA TYR A 58 5.54 3.92 -3.04
C TYR A 58 6.79 3.88 -3.91
N SER A 59 7.62 2.86 -3.72
CA SER A 59 8.73 2.55 -4.62
C SER A 59 8.26 1.74 -5.84
N PRO A 60 9.00 1.74 -6.96
CA PRO A 60 8.68 0.89 -8.11
C PRO A 60 8.56 -0.61 -7.76
N ALA A 61 9.33 -1.07 -6.76
CA ALA A 61 9.25 -2.44 -6.26
C ALA A 61 7.93 -2.71 -5.51
N GLN A 62 7.46 -1.76 -4.69
CA GLN A 62 6.16 -1.87 -4.03
C GLN A 62 5.01 -1.87 -5.03
N VAL A 63 5.06 -1.00 -6.04
CA VAL A 63 4.10 -0.98 -7.15
C VAL A 63 4.02 -2.34 -7.85
N SER A 64 5.17 -2.99 -8.09
CA SER A 64 5.22 -4.33 -8.67
C SER A 64 4.66 -5.41 -7.74
N ASN A 65 4.86 -5.31 -6.43
CA ASN A 65 4.31 -6.27 -5.48
C ASN A 65 2.78 -6.16 -5.38
N ILE A 66 2.25 -4.93 -5.40
CA ILE A 66 0.81 -4.67 -5.44
C ILE A 66 0.19 -5.25 -6.71
N SER A 67 0.82 -5.02 -7.88
CA SER A 67 0.28 -5.53 -9.14
C SER A 67 0.29 -7.07 -9.23
N LYS A 68 1.26 -7.75 -8.58
CA LYS A 68 1.29 -9.22 -8.51
C LYS A 68 0.11 -9.82 -7.74
N GLN A 69 -0.45 -9.11 -6.75
CA GLN A 69 -1.62 -9.59 -6.00
C GLN A 69 -2.87 -9.73 -6.89
N MET A 70 -2.88 -9.11 -8.08
CA MET A 70 -3.96 -9.21 -9.04
C MET A 70 -4.01 -10.55 -9.77
N ILE A 71 -2.90 -11.29 -9.82
CA ILE A 71 -2.82 -12.61 -10.47
C ILE A 71 -2.98 -13.67 -9.37
N PRO A 72 -4.13 -14.36 -9.26
CA PRO A 72 -4.26 -15.47 -8.34
C PRO A 72 -3.23 -16.55 -8.71
N LYS A 73 -2.52 -17.07 -7.70
CA LYS A 73 -1.50 -18.12 -7.85
C LYS A 73 -2.14 -19.47 -8.15
#